data_AF-A0A1H1U1K4-F1
#
_entry.id   AF-A0A1H1U1K4-F1
#
_cell.length_a   1.000
_cell.length_b   1.000
_cell.length_c   1.000
_cell.angle_alpha   90.00
_cell.angle_beta   90.00
_cell.angle_gamma   90.00
#
_symmetry.space_group_name_H-M   'P 1'
#
loop_
_entity.id
_entity.type
_entity.pdbx_description
1 polymer ?
#
loop_
_entity_poly.entity_id
_entity_poly.type
_entity_poly.pdbx_seq_one_letter_code
_entity_poly.pdbx_strand_id
1 'polypeptide(L)'
;MKHLRSAGFTLVEVMVASTVLIFGIVTAITTSQRGLLALDTARNLTAASQIMQSEVERIRLLSWSQLQTLQQTGGTSVTPDAGANGSRFTCTREITDLKTEMKQITLTTVWHGYDGGEHIARLITRYGKSGLNDYFYTTH
;
A
#
# COMPACT_ATOMS: atom_id res chain seq x y z
N MET A 1 10.96 66.69 -23.75
CA MET A 1 11.60 65.54 -23.06
C MET A 1 10.82 65.26 -21.78
N LYS A 2 10.08 64.15 -21.71
CA LYS A 2 9.36 63.74 -20.49
C LYS A 2 10.36 63.10 -19.53
N HIS A 3 10.62 63.73 -18.39
CA HIS A 3 11.39 63.10 -17.31
C HIS A 3 10.54 61.97 -16.70
N LEU A 4 10.87 60.73 -17.03
CA LEU A 4 10.41 59.55 -16.31
C LEU A 4 11.02 59.62 -14.91
N ARG A 5 10.22 60.02 -13.91
CA ARG A 5 10.62 59.93 -12.50
C ARG A 5 10.81 58.46 -12.16
N SER A 6 12.06 58.04 -11.97
CA SER A 6 12.39 56.75 -11.36
C SER A 6 12.11 56.88 -9.86
N ALA A 7 10.99 56.32 -9.39
CA ALA A 7 10.70 56.20 -7.98
C ALA A 7 11.38 54.92 -7.47
N GLY A 8 12.30 55.05 -6.50
CA GLY A 8 12.91 53.91 -5.83
C GLY A 8 11.93 53.24 -4.86
N PHE A 9 12.07 51.92 -4.68
CA PHE A 9 11.28 51.16 -3.70
C PHE A 9 11.64 51.57 -2.27
N THR A 10 10.64 51.62 -1.38
CA THR A 10 10.89 51.89 0.03
C THR A 10 11.46 50.65 0.73
N LEU A 11 12.26 50.84 1.79
CA LEU A 11 12.76 49.72 2.59
C LEU A 11 11.63 48.82 3.10
N VAL A 12 10.51 49.42 3.51
CA VAL A 12 9.33 48.68 3.97
C VAL A 12 8.75 47.81 2.87
N GLU A 13 8.65 48.32 1.63
CA GLU A 13 8.14 47.57 0.49
C GLU A 13 9.05 46.38 0.13
N VAL A 14 10.37 46.58 0.16
CA VAL A 14 11.34 45.50 -0.06
C VAL A 14 11.26 44.46 1.07
N MET A 15 11.08 44.88 2.32
CA MET A 15 10.91 43.98 3.46
C MET A 15 9.64 43.14 3.35
N VAL A 16 8.52 43.76 2.95
CA VAL A 16 7.24 43.05 2.75
C VAL A 16 7.35 42.08 1.57
N ALA A 17 7.90 42.52 0.43
CA ALA A 17 8.10 41.67 -0.74
C ALA A 17 8.99 40.46 -0.43
N SER A 18 10.09 40.68 0.30
CA SER A 18 11.01 39.62 0.73
C SER A 18 10.32 38.63 1.68
N THR A 19 9.50 39.12 2.60
CA THR A 19 8.74 38.28 3.54
C THR A 19 7.76 37.38 2.81
N VAL A 20 6.96 37.94 1.89
CA VAL A 20 6.01 37.17 1.07
C VAL A 20 6.74 36.12 0.22
N LEU A 21 7.87 36.48 -0.38
CA LEU A 21 8.68 35.55 -1.17
C LEU A 21 9.19 34.38 -0.32
N ILE A 22 9.72 34.64 0.88
CA ILE A 22 10.17 33.59 1.80
C ILE A 22 9.02 32.66 2.16
N PHE A 23 7.85 33.19 2.52
CA PHE A 23 6.68 32.36 2.82
C PHE A 23 6.25 31.49 1.63
N GLY A 24 6.27 32.05 0.41
CA GLY A 24 5.96 31.30 -0.81
C GLY A 24 6.90 30.13 -1.04
N ILE A 25 8.21 30.36 -0.93
CA ILE A 25 9.25 29.32 -1.13
C ILE A 25 9.13 28.23 -0.05
N VAL A 26 9.01 28.62 1.22
CA VAL A 26 8.90 27.66 2.34
C VAL A 26 7.65 26.80 2.20
N THR A 27 6.52 27.39 1.79
CA THR A 27 5.27 26.66 1.59
C THR A 27 5.38 25.67 0.43
N ALA A 28 5.99 26.08 -0.68
CA ALA A 28 6.18 25.22 -1.85
C ALA A 28 7.09 24.01 -1.53
N ILE A 29 8.19 24.24 -0.83
CA ILE A 29 9.12 23.17 -0.40
C ILE A 29 8.39 22.20 0.54
N THR A 30 7.72 22.72 1.57
CA THR A 30 7.03 21.89 2.56
C THR A 30 5.92 21.05 1.91
N THR A 31 5.15 21.65 1.00
CA THR A 31 4.10 20.93 0.26
C THR A 31 4.67 19.82 -0.60
N SER A 32 5.80 20.08 -1.29
CA SER A 32 6.47 19.09 -2.14
C SER A 32 6.99 17.91 -1.32
N GLN A 33 7.59 18.17 -0.15
CA GLN A 33 8.04 17.12 0.77
C GLN A 33 6.88 16.23 1.23
N ARG A 34 5.74 16.82 1.60
CA ARG A 34 4.54 16.06 1.99
C ARG A 34 3.98 15.24 0.82
N GLY A 35 3.98 15.79 -0.39
CA GLY A 35 3.57 15.07 -1.60
C GLY A 35 4.42 13.85 -1.89
N LEU A 36 5.75 13.95 -1.73
CA LEU A 36 6.66 12.83 -1.94
C LEU A 36 6.45 11.70 -0.91
N LEU A 37 6.21 12.04 0.35
CA LEU A 37 5.90 11.05 1.39
C LEU A 37 4.56 10.32 1.10
N ALA A 38 3.55 11.06 0.64
CA ALA A 38 2.26 10.48 0.25
C ALA A 38 2.40 9.55 -0.97
N LEU A 39 3.20 9.95 -1.97
CA LEU A 39 3.48 9.13 -3.15
C LEU A 39 4.21 7.83 -2.79
N ASP A 40 5.19 7.90 -1.91
CA ASP A 40 5.88 6.71 -1.42
C ASP A 40 4.92 5.75 -0.70
N THR A 41 4.09 6.28 0.20
CA THR A 41 3.04 5.49 0.88
C THR A 41 2.12 4.79 -0.13
N ALA A 42 1.68 5.51 -1.16
CA ALA A 42 0.82 4.96 -2.21
C ALA A 42 1.50 3.85 -3.02
N ARG A 43 2.80 4.01 -3.33
CA ARG A 43 3.60 2.98 -4.02
C ARG A 43 3.73 1.72 -3.17
N ASN A 44 4.04 1.87 -1.88
CA ASN A 44 4.17 0.74 -0.96
C ASN A 44 2.83 0.02 -0.76
N LEU A 45 1.73 0.75 -0.65
CA LEU A 45 0.39 0.17 -0.57
C LEU A 45 0.04 -0.64 -1.84
N THR A 46 0.43 -0.14 -3.01
CA THR A 46 0.22 -0.84 -4.28
C THR A 46 1.02 -2.15 -4.31
N ALA A 47 2.29 -2.12 -3.91
CA ALA A 47 3.13 -3.31 -3.84
C ALA A 47 2.58 -4.33 -2.83
N ALA A 48 2.18 -3.89 -1.63
CA ALA A 48 1.54 -4.75 -0.64
C ALA A 48 0.25 -5.38 -1.16
N SER A 49 -0.56 -4.62 -1.91
CA SER A 49 -1.80 -5.09 -2.53
C SER A 49 -1.53 -6.13 -3.61
N GLN A 50 -0.50 -5.95 -4.44
CA GLN A 50 -0.10 -6.93 -5.46
C GLN A 50 0.33 -8.26 -4.84
N ILE A 51 1.09 -8.23 -3.74
CA ILE A 51 1.48 -9.44 -3.00
C ILE A 51 0.23 -10.17 -2.48
N MET A 52 -0.67 -9.43 -1.81
CA MET A 52 -1.91 -10.03 -1.29
C MET A 52 -2.80 -10.56 -2.42
N GLN A 53 -2.91 -9.83 -3.53
CA GLN A 53 -3.71 -10.24 -4.67
C GLN A 53 -3.17 -11.50 -5.33
N SER A 54 -1.85 -11.58 -5.54
CA SER A 54 -1.20 -12.80 -6.06
C SER A 54 -1.50 -14.01 -5.18
N GLU A 55 -1.47 -13.83 -3.87
CA GLU A 55 -1.79 -14.89 -2.92
C GLU A 55 -3.27 -15.27 -2.92
N VAL A 56 -4.19 -14.31 -3.04
CA VAL A 56 -5.61 -14.62 -3.24
C VAL A 56 -5.81 -15.45 -4.50
N GLU A 57 -5.19 -15.06 -5.62
CA GLU A 57 -5.31 -15.81 -6.87
C GLU A 57 -4.74 -17.23 -6.73
N ARG A 58 -3.64 -17.41 -5.99
CA ARG A 58 -3.12 -18.74 -5.64
C ARG A 58 -4.15 -19.56 -4.86
N ILE A 59 -4.79 -18.97 -3.85
CA ILE A 59 -5.80 -19.65 -3.03
C ILE A 59 -7.05 -19.99 -3.84
N ARG A 60 -7.43 -19.16 -4.81
CA ARG A 60 -8.58 -19.41 -5.70
C ARG A 60 -8.39 -20.61 -6.64
N LEU A 61 -7.15 -21.06 -6.83
CA LEU A 61 -6.84 -22.27 -7.59
C LEU A 61 -6.88 -23.55 -6.74
N LEU A 62 -6.99 -23.42 -5.41
CA LEU A 62 -7.08 -24.57 -4.53
C LEU A 62 -8.50 -25.13 -4.54
N SER A 63 -8.63 -26.44 -4.38
CA SER A 63 -9.90 -27.07 -4.03
C SER A 63 -10.21 -26.88 -2.54
N TRP A 64 -11.45 -27.10 -2.14
CA TRP A 64 -11.85 -27.07 -0.73
C TRP A 64 -10.99 -27.98 0.17
N SER A 65 -10.64 -29.18 -0.27
CA SER A 65 -9.80 -30.11 0.50
C SER A 65 -8.36 -29.62 0.62
N GLN A 66 -7.78 -29.04 -0.44
CA GLN A 66 -6.46 -28.43 -0.40
C GLN A 66 -6.42 -27.22 0.54
N LEU A 67 -7.48 -26.40 0.55
CA LEU A 67 -7.61 -25.27 1.46
C LEU A 67 -7.68 -25.71 2.93
N GLN A 68 -8.38 -26.81 3.22
CA GLN A 68 -8.42 -27.40 4.57
C GLN A 68 -7.04 -27.90 5.00
N THR A 69 -6.33 -28.62 4.12
CA THR A 69 -4.96 -29.07 4.39
C THR A 69 -4.02 -27.90 4.64
N LEU A 70 -4.16 -26.80 3.88
CA LEU A 70 -3.38 -25.58 4.05
C LEU A 70 -3.62 -24.90 5.40
N GLN A 71 -4.89 -24.87 5.86
CA GLN A 71 -5.23 -24.40 7.21
C GLN A 71 -4.58 -25.28 8.30
N GLN A 72 -4.62 -26.61 8.13
CA GLN A 72 -4.10 -27.56 9.12
C GLN A 72 -2.57 -27.60 9.19
N THR A 73 -1.87 -27.37 8.08
CA THR A 73 -0.41 -27.30 8.05
C THR A 73 0.15 -26.06 8.75
N GLY A 74 -0.69 -25.06 9.04
CA GLY A 74 -0.28 -23.87 9.79
C GLY A 74 0.71 -22.97 9.04
N GLY A 75 0.87 -23.15 7.72
CA GLY A 75 1.72 -22.29 6.91
C GLY A 75 1.10 -20.89 6.81
N THR A 76 1.55 -19.96 7.65
CA THR A 76 1.05 -18.58 7.67
C THR A 76 1.89 -17.63 6.83
N SER A 77 3.15 -17.96 6.52
CA SER A 77 4.01 -17.10 5.71
C SER A 77 3.61 -17.14 4.24
N VAL A 78 3.47 -15.97 3.61
CA VAL A 78 3.28 -15.83 2.17
C VAL A 78 4.60 -15.37 1.58
N THR A 79 5.23 -16.22 0.77
CA THR A 79 6.46 -15.87 0.06
C THR A 79 6.11 -14.97 -1.13
N PRO A 80 6.49 -13.67 -1.12
CA PRO A 80 6.30 -12.83 -2.29
C PRO A 80 7.14 -13.37 -3.44
N ASP A 81 6.63 -13.24 -4.67
CA ASP A 81 7.41 -13.58 -5.86
C ASP A 81 8.66 -12.70 -5.91
N ALA A 82 9.80 -13.29 -6.31
CA ALA A 82 11.14 -12.72 -6.09
C ALA A 82 11.43 -11.52 -7.00
N GLY A 83 10.78 -10.39 -6.74
CA GLY A 83 11.18 -9.06 -7.20
C GLY A 83 11.93 -8.31 -6.09
N ALA A 84 12.64 -7.23 -6.46
CA ALA A 84 13.48 -6.41 -5.57
C ALA A 84 12.78 -5.86 -4.29
N ASN A 85 11.45 -5.98 -4.20
CA ASN A 85 10.66 -5.52 -3.06
C ASN A 85 10.30 -6.63 -2.06
N GLY A 86 10.49 -7.92 -2.39
CA GLY A 86 10.01 -9.04 -1.55
C GLY A 86 10.58 -9.06 -0.13
N SER A 87 11.80 -8.55 0.08
CA SER A 87 12.43 -8.51 1.40
C SER A 87 11.90 -7.40 2.33
N ARG A 88 11.22 -6.38 1.79
CA ARG A 88 10.72 -5.24 2.59
C ARG A 88 9.31 -5.47 3.15
N PHE A 89 8.57 -6.38 2.55
CA PHE A 89 7.19 -6.68 2.92
C PHE A 89 7.12 -8.06 3.56
N THR A 90 6.51 -8.12 4.74
CA THR A 90 6.17 -9.40 5.39
C THR A 90 4.69 -9.63 5.20
N CYS A 91 4.31 -10.65 4.43
CA CYS A 91 2.92 -11.01 4.21
C CYS A 91 2.59 -12.31 4.97
N THR A 92 1.48 -12.29 5.69
CA THR A 92 0.96 -13.42 6.45
C THR A 92 -0.46 -13.74 6.02
N ARG A 93 -0.82 -15.02 6.10
CA ARG A 93 -2.11 -15.59 5.77
C ARG A 93 -2.68 -16.30 6.98
N GLU A 94 -3.93 -15.98 7.29
CA GLU A 94 -4.72 -16.63 8.32
C GLU A 94 -6.00 -17.18 7.69
N ILE A 95 -6.29 -18.47 7.93
CA ILE A 95 -7.50 -19.14 7.44
C ILE A 95 -8.30 -19.57 8.66
N THR A 96 -9.53 -19.07 8.76
CA THR A 96 -10.44 -19.34 9.88
C THR A 96 -11.76 -19.88 9.38
N ASP A 97 -12.37 -20.76 10.17
CA ASP A 97 -13.72 -21.26 9.91
C ASP A 97 -14.74 -20.19 10.32
N LEU A 98 -15.46 -19.64 9.33
CA LEU A 98 -16.51 -18.65 9.57
C LEU A 98 -17.87 -19.33 9.78
N LYS A 99 -18.15 -20.38 8.98
CA LYS A 99 -19.31 -21.28 9.06
C LYS A 99 -18.92 -22.68 8.56
N THR A 100 -19.77 -23.67 8.76
CA THR A 100 -19.53 -25.09 8.41
C THR A 100 -18.97 -25.30 6.99
N GLU A 101 -19.39 -24.48 6.02
CA GLU A 101 -18.94 -24.58 4.62
C GLU A 101 -18.42 -23.24 4.08
N MET A 102 -17.86 -22.40 4.97
CA MET A 102 -17.28 -21.11 4.60
C MET A 102 -16.08 -20.77 5.48
N LYS A 103 -14.96 -20.48 4.83
CA LYS A 103 -13.73 -20.01 5.45
C LYS A 103 -13.52 -18.52 5.18
N GLN A 104 -12.95 -17.82 6.14
CA GLN A 104 -12.44 -16.48 5.97
C GLN A 104 -10.92 -16.54 5.87
N ILE A 105 -10.39 -15.94 4.80
CA ILE A 105 -8.96 -15.79 4.57
C ILE A 105 -8.61 -14.33 4.85
N THR A 106 -7.69 -14.10 5.77
CA THR A 106 -7.15 -12.78 6.09
C THR A 106 -5.69 -12.75 5.68
N LEU A 107 -5.35 -11.86 4.76
CA LEU A 107 -3.98 -11.56 4.40
C LEU A 107 -3.57 -10.26 5.06
N THR A 108 -2.42 -10.26 5.73
CA THR A 108 -1.87 -9.08 6.41
C THR A 108 -0.46 -8.87 5.91
N THR A 109 -0.22 -7.71 5.27
CA THR A 109 1.10 -7.29 4.83
C THR A 109 1.59 -6.14 5.70
N VAL A 110 2.79 -6.30 6.24
CA VAL A 110 3.48 -5.31 7.07
C VAL A 110 4.72 -4.82 6.34
N TRP A 111 4.96 -3.52 6.37
CA TRP A 111 6.19 -2.89 5.88
C TRP A 111 6.54 -1.65 6.71
N HIS A 112 7.81 -1.27 6.68
CA HIS A 112 8.24 0.02 7.23
C HIS A 112 8.23 1.10 6.13
N GLY A 113 7.70 2.27 6.45
CA GLY A 113 7.80 3.50 5.66
C GLY A 113 9.22 4.07 5.70
N TYR A 114 9.52 5.06 4.85
CA TYR A 114 10.84 5.72 4.87
C TYR A 114 11.04 6.63 6.09
N ASP A 115 9.95 6.99 6.77
CA ASP A 115 9.95 7.65 8.07
C ASP A 115 10.21 6.68 9.24
N GLY A 116 10.34 5.38 8.96
CA GLY A 116 10.50 4.31 9.95
C GLY A 116 9.18 3.82 10.55
N GLY A 117 8.04 4.44 10.20
CA GLY A 117 6.73 4.04 10.68
C GLY A 117 6.35 2.65 10.16
N GLU A 118 5.80 1.81 11.02
CA GLU A 118 5.20 0.55 10.57
C GLU A 118 3.83 0.83 9.93
N HIS A 119 3.62 0.25 8.75
CA HIS A 119 2.37 0.30 8.04
C HIS A 119 1.83 -1.13 7.85
N ILE A 120 0.52 -1.24 7.96
CA ILE A 120 -0.20 -2.51 7.85
C ILE A 120 -1.31 -2.35 6.82
N ALA A 121 -1.37 -3.28 5.87
CA ALA A 121 -2.50 -3.44 4.97
C ALA A 121 -3.13 -4.81 5.16
N ARG A 122 -4.46 -4.87 5.11
CA ARG A 122 -5.23 -6.10 5.28
C ARG A 122 -6.19 -6.33 4.13
N LEU A 123 -6.19 -7.54 3.60
CA LEU A 123 -7.18 -8.03 2.64
C LEU A 123 -7.95 -9.17 3.28
N ILE A 124 -9.28 -9.11 3.22
CA ILE A 124 -10.14 -10.17 3.72
C ILE A 124 -10.95 -10.71 2.54
N THR A 125 -10.92 -12.02 2.35
CA THR A 125 -11.76 -12.71 1.37
C THR A 125 -12.45 -13.91 2.00
N ARG A 126 -13.55 -14.34 1.37
CA ARG A 126 -14.35 -15.48 1.83
C ARG A 126 -14.33 -16.57 0.78
N TYR A 127 -14.18 -17.80 1.23
CA TYR A 127 -14.15 -18.98 0.39
C TYR A 127 -15.22 -19.95 0.88
N GLY A 128 -16.18 -20.28 0.03
CA GLY A 128 -17.24 -21.25 0.32
C GLY A 128 -17.00 -22.55 -0.43
N LYS A 129 -17.35 -23.68 0.19
CA LYS A 129 -17.37 -24.97 -0.50
C LYS A 129 -18.40 -24.95 -1.63
N SER A 130 -18.02 -25.48 -2.79
CA SER A 130 -18.81 -25.42 -4.02
C SER A 130 -19.17 -23.98 -4.46
N GLY A 131 -18.44 -22.98 -3.97
CA GLY A 131 -18.55 -21.59 -4.41
C GLY A 131 -17.74 -21.34 -5.68
N LEU A 132 -17.77 -20.09 -6.16
CA LEU A 132 -17.05 -19.64 -7.38
C LEU A 132 -15.54 -19.95 -7.38
N ASN A 133 -14.95 -20.11 -6.20
CA ASN A 133 -13.52 -20.33 -6.03
C ASN A 133 -13.15 -21.80 -5.78
N ASP A 134 -14.12 -22.74 -5.76
CA ASP A 134 -13.87 -24.17 -5.56
C ASP A 134 -13.39 -24.81 -6.86
N TYR A 135 -12.08 -25.04 -6.97
CA TYR A 135 -11.50 -25.62 -8.17
C TYR A 135 -11.75 -27.14 -8.21
N PHE A 136 -12.53 -27.58 -9.20
CA PHE A 136 -12.80 -29.00 -9.47
C PHE A 136 -11.80 -29.54 -10.50
N TYR A 137 -10.98 -30.52 -10.10
CA TYR A 137 -10.25 -31.35 -11.07
C TYR A 137 -11.19 -32.43 -11.62
N THR A 138 -11.43 -32.43 -12.92
CA THR A 138 -11.91 -33.61 -13.64
C THR A 138 -10.70 -34.50 -13.93
N THR A 139 -10.53 -35.57 -13.16
CA THR A 139 -9.63 -36.67 -13.54
C THR A 139 -10.22 -37.37 -14.75
N HIS A 140 -9.58 -37.21 -15.91
CA HIS A 140 -9.73 -38.13 -17.04
C HIS A 140 -8.79 -39.33 -16.85
#